data_AF-A0A528N7U8-F1
#
_entry.id   AF-A0A528N7U8-F1
#
_cell.length_a   1.000
_cell.length_b   1.000
_cell.length_c   1.000
_cell.angle_alpha   90.00
_cell.angle_beta   90.00
_cell.angle_gamma   90.00
#
_symmetry.space_group_name_H-M   'P 1'
#
loop_
_entity.id
_entity.type
_entity.pdbx_description
1 polymer ?
#
loop_
_entity_poly.entity_id
_entity_poly.type
_entity_poly.pdbx_seq_one_letter_code
_entity_poly.pdbx_strand_id
1 'polypeptide(L)'
;MHRVIISGIGVEIPEPSITNEELVDSFNAWVEMENVRRQASGETLLQKSDSAFIVHASGVQTRHVIEREGILDPTRMARLHARSMDDEGA
;
A
#
# COMPACT_ATOMS: atom_id res chain seq x y z
N MET A 1 -0.81 -10.97 47.28
CA MET A 1 -1.21 -10.30 46.02
C MET A 1 0.01 -10.27 45.11
N HIS A 2 -0.04 -10.93 43.95
CA HIS A 2 1.02 -10.82 42.95
C HIS A 2 0.70 -9.64 42.02
N ARG A 3 1.67 -8.74 41.85
CA ARG A 3 1.55 -7.58 40.99
C ARG A 3 1.97 -7.98 39.58
N VAL A 4 1.00 -8.14 38.68
CA VAL A 4 1.24 -8.41 37.26
C VAL A 4 1.47 -7.08 36.55
N ILE A 5 2.54 -6.97 35.78
CA ILE A 5 2.90 -5.78 34.99
C ILE A 5 3.38 -6.19 33.59
N ILE A 6 3.24 -5.30 32.62
CA ILE A 6 4.00 -5.37 31.37
C ILE A 6 5.38 -4.78 31.68
N SER A 7 6.41 -5.63 31.69
CA SER A 7 7.78 -5.24 32.11
C SER A 7 8.67 -4.76 30.96
N GLY A 8 8.19 -4.82 29.71
CA GLY A 8 8.95 -4.36 28.54
C GLY A 8 8.15 -4.48 27.25
N ILE A 9 8.56 -3.68 26.26
CA ILE A 9 8.03 -3.67 24.88
C ILE A 9 9.23 -3.54 23.94
N GLY A 10 9.22 -4.30 22.85
CA GLY A 10 10.14 -4.15 21.72
C GLY A 10 9.36 -3.86 20.45
N VAL A 11 9.85 -2.93 19.62
CA VAL A 11 9.26 -2.56 18.34
C VAL A 11 10.38 -2.39 17.32
N GLU A 12 10.19 -2.98 16.14
CA GLU A 12 11.03 -2.76 14.96
C GLU A 12 10.15 -2.18 13.85
N ILE A 13 10.61 -1.11 13.21
CA ILE A 13 9.88 -0.39 12.16
C ILE A 13 10.74 -0.42 10.89
N PRO A 14 10.21 -0.90 9.75
CA PRO A 14 10.93 -0.87 8.48
C PRO A 14 11.33 0.55 8.08
N GLU A 15 12.51 0.73 7.49
CA GLU A 15 12.96 2.06 7.03
C GLU A 15 12.09 2.66 5.92
N PRO A 16 11.67 1.91 4.88
CA PRO A 16 10.89 2.49 3.79
C PRO A 16 9.54 3.00 4.29
N SER A 17 9.13 4.15 3.77
CA SER A 17 7.83 4.74 4.07
C SER A 17 7.14 5.26 2.82
N ILE A 18 5.81 5.32 2.89
CA ILE A 18 4.95 5.82 1.83
C ILE A 18 4.08 6.93 2.42
N THR A 19 4.09 8.09 1.77
CA THR A 19 3.19 9.23 2.03
C THR A 19 1.81 8.99 1.42
N ASN A 20 0.80 9.73 1.89
CA ASN A 20 -0.52 9.67 1.28
C ASN A 20 -0.50 10.14 -0.18
N GLU A 21 0.28 11.17 -0.49
CA GLU A 21 0.44 11.70 -1.85
C GLU A 21 0.93 10.61 -2.80
N GLU A 22 2.04 9.93 -2.46
CA GLU A 22 2.58 8.85 -3.30
C GLU A 22 1.60 7.69 -3.49
N LEU A 23 0.88 7.32 -2.43
CA LEU A 23 -0.10 6.23 -2.49
C LEU A 23 -1.30 6.61 -3.37
N VAL A 24 -1.77 7.85 -3.25
CA VAL A 24 -2.90 8.37 -4.03
C VAL A 24 -2.51 8.53 -5.49
N ASP A 25 -1.30 9.01 -5.79
CA ASP A 25 -0.80 9.13 -7.16
C ASP A 25 -0.74 7.77 -7.84
N SER A 26 -0.21 6.75 -7.15
CA SER A 26 -0.18 5.37 -7.65
C SER A 26 -1.59 4.82 -7.92
N PHE A 27 -2.50 4.95 -6.96
CA PHE A 27 -3.89 4.51 -7.11
C PHE A 27 -4.60 5.24 -8.25
N ASN A 28 -4.42 6.55 -8.36
CA ASN A 28 -5.10 7.37 -9.37
C ASN A 28 -4.58 7.05 -10.78
N ALA A 29 -3.29 6.77 -10.94
CA ALA A 29 -2.73 6.29 -12.21
C ALA A 29 -3.35 4.94 -12.61
N TRP A 30 -3.50 4.01 -11.66
CA TRP A 30 -4.19 2.74 -11.91
C TRP A 30 -5.67 2.95 -12.29
N VAL A 31 -6.39 3.83 -11.57
CA VAL A 31 -7.79 4.17 -11.88
C VAL A 31 -7.93 4.72 -13.30
N GLU A 32 -7.01 5.56 -13.75
CA GLU A 32 -7.02 6.07 -15.12
C GLU A 32 -6.89 4.96 -16.16
N MET A 33 -5.91 4.06 -15.98
CA MET A 33 -5.70 2.92 -16.87
C MET A 33 -6.92 2.00 -16.91
N GLU A 34 -7.48 1.67 -15.74
CA GLU A 34 -8.61 0.76 -15.60
C GLU A 34 -9.91 1.39 -16.13
N ASN A 35 -10.10 2.70 -15.98
CA ASN A 35 -11.28 3.39 -16.50
C ASN A 35 -11.34 3.40 -18.03
N VAL A 36 -10.20 3.41 -18.73
CA VAL A 36 -10.17 3.22 -20.20
C VAL A 36 -10.76 1.86 -20.56
N ARG A 37 -10.36 0.79 -19.85
CA ARG A 37 -10.89 -0.56 -20.06
C ARG A 37 -12.39 -0.64 -19.73
N ARG A 38 -12.79 -0.09 -18.59
CA ARG A 38 -14.20 -0.09 -18.12
C ARG A 38 -15.13 0.68 -19.04
N GLN A 39 -14.68 1.82 -19.57
CA GLN A 39 -15.45 2.60 -20.53
C GLN A 39 -15.73 1.78 -21.80
N ALA A 40 -14.74 1.01 -22.28
CA ALA A 40 -14.91 0.15 -23.44
C ALA A 40 -15.85 -1.04 -23.17
N SER A 41 -15.89 -1.58 -21.95
CA SER A 41 -16.79 -2.67 -21.55
C SER A 41 -18.17 -2.22 -21.06
N GLY A 42 -18.40 -0.91 -20.90
CA GLY A 42 -19.64 -0.37 -20.33
C GLY A 42 -19.78 -0.59 -18.83
N GLU A 43 -18.68 -0.88 -18.13
CA GLU A 43 -18.64 -0.99 -16.67
C GLU A 43 -18.67 0.39 -16.00
N THR A 44 -19.16 0.45 -14.77
CA THR A 44 -19.12 1.67 -13.94
C THR A 44 -17.67 2.13 -13.73
N LEU A 45 -17.42 3.41 -13.97
CA LEU A 45 -16.10 4.03 -13.78
C LEU A 45 -15.75 4.14 -12.30
N LEU A 46 -14.48 3.88 -11.99
CA LEU A 46 -13.91 4.01 -10.66
C LEU A 46 -13.63 5.47 -10.34
N GLN A 47 -13.79 5.82 -9.06
CA GLN A 47 -13.45 7.14 -8.54
C GLN A 47 -11.98 7.19 -8.12
N LYS A 48 -11.37 8.36 -8.33
CA LYS A 48 -10.05 8.68 -7.79
C LYS A 48 -10.12 8.91 -6.28
N SER A 49 -8.97 8.81 -5.64
CA SER A 49 -8.78 9.17 -4.23
C SER A 49 -8.03 10.50 -4.12
N ASP A 50 -7.99 11.06 -2.92
CA ASP A 50 -7.23 12.25 -2.57
C ASP A 50 -6.59 12.10 -1.18
N SER A 51 -5.45 12.77 -0.95
CA SER A 51 -4.70 12.63 0.31
C SER A 51 -5.43 13.27 1.49
N ALA A 52 -6.19 14.35 1.26
CA ALA A 52 -6.96 15.03 2.30
C ALA A 52 -8.08 14.13 2.86
N PHE A 53 -8.72 13.33 2.01
CA PHE A 53 -9.70 12.33 2.41
C PHE A 53 -9.08 11.29 3.36
N ILE A 54 -7.89 10.76 3.04
CA ILE A 54 -7.20 9.79 3.90
C ILE A 54 -6.94 10.37 5.29
N VAL A 55 -6.43 11.61 5.35
CA VAL A 55 -6.17 12.29 6.62
C VAL A 55 -7.47 12.55 7.37
N HIS A 56 -8.51 13.04 6.70
CA HIS A 56 -9.79 13.34 7.34
C HIS A 56 -10.48 12.08 7.90
N ALA A 57 -10.43 10.98 7.16
CA ALA A 57 -11.09 9.73 7.53
C ALA A 57 -10.34 8.94 8.61
N SER A 58 -9.00 9.06 8.69
CA SER A 58 -8.18 8.16 9.53
C SER A 58 -7.11 8.84 10.39
N GLY A 59 -6.75 10.09 10.11
CA GLY A 59 -5.60 10.76 10.70
C GLY A 59 -4.23 10.26 10.23
N VAL A 60 -4.17 9.25 9.36
CA VAL A 60 -2.92 8.70 8.82
C VAL A 60 -2.31 9.68 7.82
N GLN A 61 -1.00 9.93 7.94
CA GLN A 61 -0.23 10.78 7.03
C GLN A 61 0.81 9.98 6.24
N THR A 62 1.49 9.05 6.92
CA THR A 62 2.50 8.17 6.34
C THR A 62 2.40 6.77 6.93
N ARG A 63 2.97 5.78 6.23
CA ARG A 63 3.14 4.41 6.74
C ARG A 63 4.51 3.86 6.43
N HIS A 64 5.03 3.03 7.31
CA HIS A 64 6.22 2.22 7.02
C HIS A 64 5.81 0.94 6.29
N VAL A 65 6.61 0.54 5.31
CA VAL A 65 6.39 -0.65 4.48
C VAL A 65 7.68 -1.43 4.32
N ILE A 66 7.55 -2.73 4.06
CA ILE A 66 8.71 -3.61 3.85
C ILE A 66 9.37 -3.35 2.49
N GLU A 67 8.56 -3.10 1.46
CA GLU A 67 9.02 -2.91 0.08
C GLU A 67 8.10 -1.86 -0.55
N ARG A 68 8.68 -0.77 -1.05
CA ARG A 68 7.93 0.43 -1.45
C ARG A 68 7.60 0.41 -2.94
N GLU A 69 8.54 -0.02 -3.75
CA GLU A 69 8.53 0.12 -5.21
C GLU A 69 7.39 -0.67 -5.84
N GLY A 70 7.18 -1.92 -5.46
CA GLY A 70 6.08 -2.75 -5.95
C GLY A 70 4.70 -2.30 -5.47
N ILE A 71 4.61 -1.69 -4.29
CA ILE A 71 3.36 -1.10 -3.78
C ILE A 71 2.98 0.13 -4.61
N LEU A 72 3.95 0.97 -4.96
CA LEU A 72 3.71 2.21 -5.71
C LEU A 72 3.63 2.02 -7.23
N ASP A 73 4.02 0.87 -7.77
CA ASP A 73 3.85 0.53 -9.18
C ASP A 73 2.34 0.36 -9.53
N PRO A 74 1.73 1.24 -10.34
CA PRO A 74 0.30 1.17 -10.68
C PRO A 74 -0.08 -0.09 -11.48
N THR A 75 0.89 -0.78 -12.07
CA THR A 75 0.65 -2.03 -12.81
C THR A 75 0.67 -3.27 -11.90
N ARG A 76 1.07 -3.10 -10.64
CA ARG A 76 1.23 -4.18 -9.65
C ARG A 76 0.45 -3.94 -8.37
N MET A 77 0.63 -2.77 -7.74
CA MET A 77 0.01 -2.34 -6.48
C MET A 77 0.14 -3.34 -5.33
N ALA A 78 1.26 -4.05 -5.26
CA ALA A 78 1.54 -5.08 -4.26
C ALA A 78 3.05 -5.27 -4.12
N ARG A 79 3.52 -5.66 -2.93
CA ARG A 79 4.95 -5.87 -2.69
C ARG A 79 5.59 -6.79 -3.73
N LEU A 80 6.81 -6.51 -4.16
CA LEU A 80 7.62 -7.47 -4.94
C LEU A 80 7.84 -8.72 -4.08
N HIS A 81 7.46 -9.89 -4.60
CA HIS A 81 7.88 -11.14 -3.99
C HIS A 81 9.36 -11.33 -4.34
N ALA A 82 10.22 -11.44 -3.33
CA ALA A 82 11.50 -12.09 -3.55
C ALA A 82 11.20 -13.48 -4.11
N ARG A 83 11.74 -13.83 -5.28
CA ARG A 83 11.73 -15.23 -5.71
C ARG A 83 12.44 -16.02 -4.62
N SER A 84 11.78 -17.03 -4.04
CA SER A 84 12.47 -18.01 -3.22
C SER A 84 13.56 -18.65 -4.09
N MET A 85 14.78 -18.79 -3.56
CA MET A 85 15.86 -19.54 -4.23
C MET A 85 15.50 -21.01 -4.47
N ASP A 86 14.38 -21.50 -3.93
CA ASP A 86 13.89 -22.87 -4.04
C ASP A 86 13.14 -23.18 -5.36
N ASP A 87 13.11 -22.26 -6.32
CA ASP A 87 12.55 -22.50 -7.67
C ASP A 87 13.58 -23.09 -8.67
N GLU A 88 14.81 -23.40 -8.23
CA GLU A 88 15.80 -24.19 -8.98
C GLU A 88 15.74 -25.68 -8.62
N GLY A 89 14.61 -26.34 -8.92
CA GLY A 89 14.46 -27.76 -8.65
C GLY A 89 13.27 -28.42 -9.34
N ALA A 90 13.28 -28.45 -10.67
CA ALA A 90 12.46 -29.37 -11.47
C ALA A 90 13.29 -29.93 -12.65
#